data_AF-A0A7C4LI70-F1
#
_entry.id   AF-A0A7C4LI70-F1
#
_cell.length_a   1.000
_cell.length_b   1.000
_cell.length_c   1.000
_cell.angle_alpha   90.00
_cell.angle_beta   90.00
_cell.angle_gamma   90.00
#
_symmetry.space_group_name_H-M   'P 1'
#
loop_
_entity.id
_entity.type
_entity.pdbx_description
1 polymer ?
#
loop_
_entity_poly.entity_id
_entity_poly.type
_entity_poly.pdbx_seq_one_letter_code
_entity_poly.pdbx_strand_id
1 'polypeptide(L)'
;MGDEEVYYELYGEYVSLREFGVATLISTILALAFYFVSPHIASLVGVPATGLSITLGAVGASVGFAVSVFFTKVKRVIREV
;
A
#
# COMPACT_ATOMS: atom_id res chain seq x y z
N MET A 1 27.89 -12.81 1.62
CA MET A 1 27.86 -11.34 1.51
C MET A 1 26.57 -10.90 2.16
N GLY A 2 26.66 -10.32 3.36
CA GLY A 2 25.49 -9.93 4.14
C GLY A 2 24.83 -8.73 3.47
N ASP A 3 23.55 -8.87 3.14
CA ASP A 3 22.70 -7.72 2.82
C ASP A 3 22.64 -6.85 4.09
N GLU A 4 23.40 -5.76 4.11
CA GLU A 4 23.19 -4.69 5.06
C GLU A 4 21.81 -4.09 4.74
N GLU A 5 20.76 -4.63 5.37
CA GLU A 5 19.40 -4.09 5.25
C GLU A 5 19.44 -2.61 5.67
N VAL A 6 19.38 -1.71 4.69
CA VAL A 6 19.30 -0.27 4.95
C VAL A 6 17.93 0.02 5.56
N TYR A 7 17.92 0.26 6.86
CA TYR A 7 16.74 0.67 7.61
C TYR A 7 16.58 2.17 7.55
N TYR A 8 15.37 2.63 7.20
CA TYR A 8 15.00 4.03 7.21
C TYR A 8 14.15 4.31 8.45
N GLU A 9 14.48 5.38 9.17
CA GLU A 9 13.69 5.84 10.30
C GLU A 9 12.46 6.58 9.77
N LEU A 10 11.28 6.02 10.02
CA LEU A 10 9.98 6.57 9.66
C LEU A 10 9.15 6.66 10.94
N TYR A 11 8.83 7.88 11.38
CA TYR A 11 8.01 8.13 12.57
C TYR A 11 8.53 7.47 13.87
N GLY A 12 9.85 7.34 14.02
CA GLY A 12 10.49 6.70 15.18
C GLY A 12 10.53 5.16 15.11
N GLU A 13 10.13 4.56 13.99
CA GLU A 13 10.28 3.13 13.73
C GLU A 13 11.24 2.89 12.56
N TYR A 14 12.02 1.81 12.64
CA TYR A 14 12.97 1.41 11.60
C TYR A 14 12.28 0.47 10.61
N VAL A 15 12.09 0.94 9.38
CA VAL A 15 11.46 0.17 8.31
C VAL A 15 12.50 -0.16 7.26
N SER A 16 12.55 -1.42 6.81
CA SER A 16 13.45 -1.78 5.72
C SER A 16 12.94 -1.22 4.38
N LEU A 17 13.84 -0.77 3.51
CA LEU A 17 13.46 -0.29 2.17
C LEU A 17 12.71 -1.36 1.36
N ARG A 18 13.07 -2.63 1.59
CA ARG A 18 12.43 -3.78 0.97
C ARG A 18 10.96 -3.91 1.36
N GLU A 19 10.66 -3.78 2.65
CA GLU A 19 9.29 -3.83 3.14
C GLU A 19 8.47 -2.64 2.65
N PHE A 20 9.06 -1.44 2.65
CA PHE A 20 8.41 -0.26 2.08
C PHE A 20 8.10 -0.46 0.58
N GLY A 21 9.04 -1.03 -0.17
CA GLY A 21 8.84 -1.38 -1.59
C GLY A 21 7.72 -2.40 -1.79
N VAL A 22 7.66 -3.45 -0.96
CA VAL A 22 6.58 -4.45 -1.00
C VAL A 22 5.23 -3.82 -0.67
N ALA A 23 5.17 -2.98 0.37
CA ALA A 23 3.94 -2.31 0.76
C ALA A 23 3.43 -1.35 -0.32
N THR A 24 4.33 -0.59 -0.93
CA THR A 24 4.01 0.29 -2.06
C THR A 24 3.48 -0.52 -3.22
N LEU A 25 4.14 -1.62 -3.58
CA LEU A 25 3.75 -2.47 -4.71
C LEU A 25 2.37 -3.12 -4.51
N ILE A 26 2.09 -3.67 -3.32
CA ILE A 26 0.77 -4.23 -2.99
C ILE A 26 -0.30 -3.14 -3.07
N SER A 27 -0.03 -1.96 -2.49
CA SER A 27 -0.97 -0.84 -2.48
C SER A 27 -1.27 -0.34 -3.90
N THR A 28 -0.25 -0.21 -4.75
CA THR A 28 -0.42 0.19 -6.16
C THR A 28 -1.21 -0.84 -6.95
N ILE A 29 -0.94 -2.14 -6.78
CA ILE A 29 -1.67 -3.20 -7.49
C ILE A 29 -3.16 -3.16 -7.13
N LEU A 30 -3.50 -3.07 -5.84
CA LEU A 30 -4.90 -3.01 -5.42
C LEU A 30 -5.59 -1.72 -5.84
N ALA A 31 -4.89 -0.57 -5.79
CA ALA A 31 -5.40 0.70 -6.28
C ALA A 31 -5.77 0.64 -7.77
N LEU A 32 -4.88 0.10 -8.60
CA LEU A 32 -5.11 -0.06 -10.03
C LEU A 32 -6.22 -1.07 -10.31
N ALA A 33 -6.25 -2.20 -9.59
CA ALA A 33 -7.32 -3.19 -9.74
C ALA A 33 -8.69 -2.55 -9.48
N PHE A 34 -8.83 -1.76 -8.42
CA PHE A 34 -10.10 -1.10 -8.09
C PHE A 34 -10.45 0.02 -9.08
N TYR A 35 -9.44 0.75 -9.56
CA TYR A 35 -9.61 1.76 -10.61
C TYR A 35 -10.09 1.17 -11.95
N PHE A 36 -9.65 -0.04 -12.31
CA PHE A 36 -10.11 -0.70 -13.54
C PHE A 36 -11.45 -1.43 -13.38
N VAL A 37 -11.81 -1.83 -12.16
CA VAL A 37 -13.10 -2.46 -11.86
C VAL A 37 -14.21 -1.41 -11.66
N SER A 38 -13.87 -0.19 -11.24
CA SER A 38 -14.84 0.88 -11.02
C SER A 38 -15.76 1.22 -12.21
N PRO A 39 -15.38 1.23 -13.50
CA PRO A 39 -16.32 1.52 -14.58
C PRO A 39 -17.39 0.41 -14.72
N HIS A 40 -17.05 -0.84 -14.42
CA HIS A 40 -18.05 -1.92 -14.36
C HIS A 40 -19.04 -1.69 -13.22
N ILE A 41 -18.57 -1.31 -12.03
CA ILE A 41 -19.44 -0.95 -10.90
C ILE A 41 -20.30 0.28 -11.24
N ALA A 42 -19.70 1.30 -11.86
CA ALA A 42 -20.39 2.50 -12.29
C ALA A 42 -21.54 2.20 -13.25
N SER A 43 -21.32 1.27 -14.19
CA SER A 43 -22.34 0.82 -15.15
C SER A 43 -23.50 0.08 -14.49
N LEU A 44 -23.24 -0.66 -13.42
CA LEU A 44 -24.28 -1.37 -12.65
C LEU A 44 -25.15 -0.43 -11.81
N VAL A 45 -24.55 0.64 -11.28
CA VAL A 45 -25.22 1.59 -10.38
C VAL A 45 -25.79 2.81 -11.13
N GLY A 46 -25.45 2.98 -12.42
CA GLY A 46 -25.96 4.07 -13.26
C GLY A 46 -25.34 5.44 -12.94
N VAL A 47 -24.10 5.46 -12.44
CA VAL A 47 -23.38 6.68 -12.03
C VAL A 47 -22.16 6.94 -12.93
N PRO A 48 -21.68 8.19 -13.02
CA PRO A 48 -20.51 8.52 -13.83
C PRO A 48 -19.24 7.86 -13.27
N ALA A 49 -18.52 7.14 -14.14
CA ALA A 49 -17.35 6.37 -13.76
C ALA A 49 -16.15 7.24 -13.33
N THR A 50 -16.03 8.48 -13.79
CA THR A 50 -14.83 9.31 -13.58
C THR A 50 -14.52 9.58 -12.11
N GLY A 51 -15.48 10.11 -11.34
CA GLY A 51 -15.29 10.36 -9.90
C GLY A 51 -15.23 9.07 -9.08
N LEU A 52 -16.01 8.07 -9.48
CA LEU A 52 -16.08 6.77 -8.80
C LEU A 52 -14.77 5.97 -8.95
N SER A 53 -14.07 6.10 -10.08
CA SER A 53 -12.80 5.40 -10.32
C SER A 53 -11.67 5.91 -9.46
N ILE A 54 -11.57 7.23 -9.28
CA ILE A 54 -10.56 7.83 -8.41
C ILE A 54 -10.80 7.43 -6.96
N THR A 55 -12.05 7.50 -6.50
CA THR A 55 -12.42 7.12 -5.13
C THR A 55 -12.21 5.63 -4.87
N LEU A 56 -12.65 4.74 -5.77
CA LEU A 56 -12.39 3.31 -5.64
C LEU A 56 -10.91 2.97 -5.72
N GLY A 57 -10.13 3.67 -6.56
CA GLY A 57 -8.68 3.52 -6.58
C GLY A 57 -8.01 3.89 -5.25
N ALA A 58 -8.43 4.99 -4.63
CA ALA A 58 -7.96 5.37 -3.29
C ALA A 58 -8.36 4.35 -2.22
N VAL A 59 -9.59 3.83 -2.28
CA VAL A 59 -10.04 2.74 -1.40
C VAL A 59 -9.18 1.48 -1.60
N GLY A 60 -8.89 1.12 -2.86
CA GLY A 60 -8.02 0.01 -3.20
C GLY A 60 -6.61 0.19 -2.63
N ALA A 61 -6.04 1.41 -2.71
CA ALA A 61 -4.76 1.72 -2.10
C ALA A 61 -4.78 1.54 -0.57
N SER A 62 -5.83 2.01 0.11
CA SER A 62 -5.97 1.85 1.57
C SER A 62 -6.09 0.38 1.99
N VAL A 63 -6.86 -0.42 1.23
CA VAL A 63 -6.95 -1.86 1.47
C VAL A 63 -5.61 -2.54 1.22
N GLY A 64 -4.89 -2.18 0.15
CA GLY A 64 -3.56 -2.71 -0.14
C GLY A 64 -2.53 -2.34 0.93
N PHE A 65 -2.61 -1.14 1.49
CA PHE A 65 -1.79 -0.76 2.63
C PHE A 65 -2.11 -1.62 3.86
N ALA A 66 -3.40 -1.78 4.22
CA ALA A 66 -3.80 -2.64 5.33
C ALA A 66 -3.35 -4.09 5.17
N VAL A 67 -3.44 -4.64 3.95
CA VAL A 67 -2.92 -5.97 3.63
C VAL A 67 -1.40 -6.02 3.80
N SER A 68 -0.68 -5.00 3.34
CA SER A 68 0.78 -4.94 3.43
C SER A 68 1.31 -4.93 4.87
N VAL A 69 0.53 -4.44 5.83
CA VAL A 69 0.90 -4.46 7.26
C VAL A 69 1.08 -5.90 7.75
N PHE A 70 0.29 -6.86 7.27
CA PHE A 70 0.45 -8.27 7.65
C PHE A 70 1.74 -8.90 7.10
N PHE A 71 2.30 -8.34 6.03
CA PHE A 71 3.55 -8.81 5.42
C PHE A 71 4.78 -8.06 5.89
N THR A 72 4.60 -6.85 6.43
CA THR A 72 5.70 -5.99 6.89
C THR A 72 6.02 -6.30 8.35
N LYS A 73 7.27 -6.71 8.64
CA LYS A 73 7.72 -6.93 10.02
C LYS A 73 8.43 -5.67 10.50
N VAL A 74 7.72 -4.82 11.24
CA VAL A 74 8.35 -3.66 11.88
C VAL A 74 9.44 -4.14 12.84
N LYS A 75 10.71 -3.95 12.46
CA LYS A 75 11.85 -4.24 13.33
C LYS A 75 12.06 -3.04 14.24
N ARG A 76 11.59 -3.11 15.49
CA ARG A 76 12.02 -2.16 16.52
C ARG A 76 13.48 -2.45 16.89
N VAL A 77 14.41 -1.72 16.28
CA VAL A 77 15.77 -1.64 16.78
C VAL A 77 15.77 -0.64 17.93
N ILE A 78 15.73 -1.14 19.16
CA ILE A 78 15.96 -0.29 20.34
C ILE A 78 17.46 0.01 20.34
N ARG A 79 17.86 1.21 19.86
CA ARG A 79 19.18 1.74 20.18
C ARG A 79 19.14 2.20 21.62
N GLU A 80 19.73 1.41 22.52
CA GLU A 80 20.14 1.93 23.82
C GLU A 80 21.18 3.03 23.56
N VAL A 81 20.83 4.26 23.94
CA VAL A 81 21.71 5.44 23.86
C VAL A 81 22.51 5.52 25.14
#